data_AF-A0A150AJJ2-F1
#
_entry.id   AF-A0A150AJJ2-F1
#
_cell.length_a   1.000
_cell.length_b   1.000
_cell.length_c   1.000
_cell.angle_alpha   90.00
_cell.angle_beta   90.00
_cell.angle_gamma   90.00
#
_symmetry.space_group_name_H-M   'P 1'
#
loop_
_entity.id
_entity.type
_entity.pdbx_description
1 polymer ?
#
loop_
_entity_poly.entity_id
_entity_poly.type
_entity_poly.pdbx_seq_one_letter_code
_entity_poly.pdbx_strand_id
1 'polypeptide(L)'
;MGHDKYTQSAIRNLTLEQYQQSFDEIFAFALNIEDTKDQANYLSNLMAVSTQFIDINQWYDLLEEVLQFIEYPIPQDVGRLHRDLSLQQLRLLENIGENSITDTLTNLDRYELQESELGLKLMAPIALYARIENWEKFKWIALELVNHAIENGKSDVTALGCMALSKYMIARYESVPEAMEYAESCISFIEHTNDKWLLSRLKCDFATFIIPWATLTARSFEVLEQAFDLVKNTEDEYQKSVIKLRYLQYQVFCGYSLESAQKLLTDKFGDAEMKTMPATVLSLLQLIQLNNITREESKEKVIMILDNEPSLYEGNLLHPMLLLLKAVHLTTVSDDQKNNLDALRRILDRFKYWAGYSNEVFQGWVFFMEAEWRWESKEFDKSDQLYSSAFETIAIQQSAMKCLIKLRQLSQWVKKEGKTERTLSLFQTTLKQYEIFGDAEATIALKDRFKTIFD
;
A
#
# COMPACT_ATOMS: atom_id res chain seq x y z
N MET A 1 -43.12 -5.98 4.05
CA MET A 1 -42.06 -5.79 5.08
C MET A 1 -40.82 -6.50 4.56
N GLY A 2 -39.70 -5.90 4.18
CA GLY A 2 -39.37 -4.53 3.80
C GLY A 2 -38.17 -4.65 2.85
N HIS A 3 -38.36 -4.34 1.56
CA HIS A 3 -37.31 -4.47 0.53
C HIS A 3 -36.14 -3.50 0.76
N ASP A 4 -36.35 -2.46 1.58
CA ASP A 4 -35.32 -1.46 1.90
C ASP A 4 -34.13 -2.03 2.70
N LYS A 5 -34.30 -3.14 3.43
CA LYS A 5 -33.27 -3.72 4.32
C LYS A 5 -32.06 -4.29 3.57
N TYR A 6 -32.24 -4.75 2.32
CA TYR A 6 -31.19 -5.42 1.54
C TYR A 6 -30.78 -4.64 0.28
N THR A 7 -30.97 -3.32 0.31
CA THR A 7 -30.40 -2.43 -0.71
C THR A 7 -28.88 -2.36 -0.53
N GLN A 8 -28.15 -2.05 -1.61
CA GLN A 8 -26.69 -1.91 -1.57
C GLN A 8 -26.23 -0.90 -0.50
N SER A 9 -26.95 0.22 -0.36
CA SER A 9 -26.65 1.23 0.66
C SER A 9 -26.89 0.70 2.07
N ALA A 10 -27.94 -0.11 2.28
CA ALA A 10 -28.23 -0.69 3.58
C ALA A 10 -27.16 -1.72 3.99
N ILE A 11 -26.72 -2.59 3.08
CA ILE A 11 -25.70 -3.62 3.35
C ILE A 11 -24.35 -2.98 3.71
N ARG A 12 -23.96 -1.89 3.03
CA ARG A 12 -22.72 -1.15 3.31
C ARG A 12 -22.66 -0.59 4.74
N ASN A 13 -23.81 -0.28 5.33
CA ASN A 13 -23.89 0.34 6.65
C ASN A 13 -24.00 -0.69 7.80
N LEU A 14 -24.01 -2.00 7.49
CA LEU A 14 -24.05 -3.05 8.51
C LEU A 14 -22.75 -3.09 9.33
N THR A 15 -22.86 -3.53 10.59
CA THR A 15 -21.70 -4.01 11.34
C THR A 15 -21.30 -5.40 10.86
N LEU A 16 -20.08 -5.85 11.18
CA LEU A 16 -19.65 -7.23 10.86
C LEU A 16 -20.61 -8.28 11.43
N GLU A 17 -21.04 -8.13 12.68
CA GLU A 17 -21.99 -9.04 13.32
C GLU A 17 -23.35 -9.04 12.61
N GLN A 18 -23.85 -7.87 12.22
CA GLN A 18 -25.11 -7.75 11.49
C GLN A 18 -25.01 -8.38 10.09
N TYR A 19 -23.90 -8.16 9.40
CA TYR A 19 -23.63 -8.80 8.11
C TYR A 19 -23.62 -10.33 8.25
N GLN A 20 -22.85 -10.87 9.20
CA GLN A 20 -22.77 -12.31 9.44
C GLN A 20 -24.13 -12.93 9.78
N GLN A 21 -24.94 -12.27 10.60
CA GLN A 21 -26.26 -12.77 11.00
C GLN A 21 -27.30 -12.71 9.87
N SER A 22 -27.12 -11.84 8.88
CA SER A 22 -28.07 -11.64 7.79
C SER A 22 -27.58 -12.17 6.44
N PHE A 23 -26.36 -12.71 6.36
CA PHE A 23 -25.75 -13.12 5.09
C PHE A 23 -26.59 -14.15 4.35
N ASP A 24 -27.06 -15.20 5.03
CA ASP A 24 -27.90 -16.24 4.41
C ASP A 24 -29.19 -15.65 3.81
N GLU A 25 -29.81 -14.67 4.49
CA GLU A 25 -31.01 -14.00 4.00
C GLU A 25 -30.71 -13.07 2.80
N ILE A 26 -29.60 -12.33 2.87
CA ILE A 26 -29.14 -11.46 1.78
C ILE A 26 -28.81 -12.28 0.53
N PHE A 27 -28.11 -13.40 0.72
CA PHE A 27 -27.71 -14.29 -0.36
C PHE A 27 -28.92 -15.00 -0.95
N ALA A 28 -29.82 -15.54 -0.12
CA ALA A 28 -31.07 -16.14 -0.59
C ALA A 28 -31.94 -15.14 -1.36
N PHE A 29 -31.95 -13.85 -0.97
CA PHE A 29 -32.64 -12.82 -1.74
C PHE A 29 -32.05 -12.68 -3.15
N ALA A 30 -30.71 -12.63 -3.28
CA ALA A 30 -30.03 -12.55 -4.57
C ALA A 30 -30.39 -13.73 -5.49
N LEU A 31 -30.48 -14.94 -4.93
CA LEU A 31 -30.83 -16.15 -5.67
C LEU A 31 -32.29 -16.18 -6.19
N ASN A 32 -33.18 -15.36 -5.61
CA ASN A 32 -34.58 -15.27 -6.01
C ASN A 32 -34.86 -14.18 -7.07
N ILE A 33 -33.84 -13.48 -7.57
CA ILE A 33 -33.98 -12.52 -8.67
C ILE A 33 -34.11 -13.30 -9.98
N GLU A 34 -35.23 -13.14 -10.70
CA GLU A 34 -35.54 -13.93 -11.91
C GLU A 34 -34.71 -13.53 -13.15
N ASP A 35 -34.39 -12.24 -13.30
CA ASP A 35 -33.59 -11.75 -14.43
C ASP A 35 -32.09 -11.96 -14.17
N THR A 36 -31.42 -12.71 -15.04
CA THR A 36 -30.01 -13.09 -14.88
C THR A 36 -29.08 -11.87 -14.79
N LYS A 37 -29.38 -10.80 -15.54
CA LYS A 37 -28.55 -9.59 -15.55
C LYS A 37 -28.73 -8.81 -14.26
N ASP A 38 -29.95 -8.65 -13.78
CA ASP A 38 -30.25 -8.02 -12.49
C ASP A 38 -29.69 -8.84 -11.32
N GLN A 39 -29.75 -10.17 -11.41
CA GLN A 39 -29.13 -11.08 -10.46
C GLN A 39 -27.60 -10.89 -10.43
N ALA A 40 -26.93 -10.90 -11.59
CA ALA A 40 -25.49 -10.66 -11.69
C ALA A 40 -25.09 -9.27 -11.20
N ASN A 41 -25.90 -8.25 -11.48
CA ASN A 41 -25.72 -6.89 -10.95
C ASN A 41 -25.78 -6.88 -9.42
N TYR A 42 -26.78 -7.54 -8.84
CA TYR A 42 -26.95 -7.62 -7.40
C TYR A 42 -25.80 -8.39 -6.74
N LEU A 43 -25.44 -9.54 -7.28
CA LEU A 43 -24.35 -10.38 -6.78
C LEU A 43 -22.99 -9.70 -6.89
N SER A 44 -22.67 -9.05 -8.01
CA SER A 44 -21.43 -8.26 -8.16
C SER A 44 -21.35 -7.14 -7.12
N ASN A 45 -22.46 -6.44 -6.88
CA ASN A 45 -22.54 -5.43 -5.81
C ASN A 45 -22.37 -6.03 -4.42
N LEU A 46 -23.00 -7.18 -4.14
CA LEU A 46 -22.83 -7.92 -2.89
C LEU A 46 -21.36 -8.32 -2.69
N MET A 47 -20.71 -8.86 -3.71
CA MET A 47 -19.30 -9.25 -3.69
C MET A 47 -18.38 -8.04 -3.45
N ALA A 48 -18.67 -6.89 -4.06
CA ALA A 48 -17.94 -5.65 -3.82
C ALA A 48 -18.08 -5.14 -2.38
N VAL A 49 -19.29 -5.19 -1.81
CA VAL A 49 -19.54 -4.77 -0.42
C VAL A 49 -18.95 -5.77 0.58
N SER A 50 -18.97 -7.06 0.26
CA SER A 50 -18.44 -8.13 1.12
C SER A 50 -16.95 -7.96 1.43
N THR A 51 -16.19 -7.28 0.57
CA THR A 51 -14.77 -6.95 0.80
C THR A 51 -14.49 -6.14 2.07
N GLN A 52 -15.53 -5.56 2.70
CA GLN A 52 -15.44 -4.84 3.97
C GLN A 52 -15.54 -5.78 5.20
N PHE A 53 -16.05 -6.99 5.01
CA PHE A 53 -16.47 -7.91 6.08
C PHE A 53 -15.75 -9.25 6.07
N ILE A 54 -15.31 -9.72 4.90
CA ILE A 54 -14.66 -11.03 4.74
C ILE A 54 -13.23 -10.88 4.21
N ASP A 55 -12.38 -11.87 4.50
CA ASP A 55 -11.06 -11.95 3.89
C ASP A 55 -11.12 -12.50 2.44
N ILE A 56 -10.00 -12.44 1.74
CA ILE A 56 -9.95 -12.83 0.32
C ILE A 56 -10.18 -14.33 0.08
N ASN A 57 -9.86 -15.21 1.04
CA ASN A 57 -10.10 -16.65 0.88
C ASN A 57 -11.60 -16.94 0.99
N GLN A 58 -12.26 -16.38 2.01
CA GLN A 58 -13.71 -16.43 2.14
C GLN A 58 -14.41 -15.86 0.91
N TRP A 59 -13.83 -14.82 0.30
CA TRP A 59 -14.35 -14.25 -0.94
C TRP A 59 -14.14 -15.15 -2.16
N TYR A 60 -13.03 -15.89 -2.25
CA TYR A 60 -12.85 -16.89 -3.29
C TYR A 60 -13.84 -18.05 -3.15
N ASP A 61 -14.11 -18.51 -1.93
CA ASP A 61 -15.13 -19.53 -1.66
C ASP A 61 -16.51 -19.04 -2.11
N LEU A 62 -16.86 -17.80 -1.75
CA LEU A 62 -18.09 -17.16 -2.21
C LEU A 62 -18.12 -17.02 -3.74
N LEU A 63 -17.03 -16.57 -4.37
CA LEU A 63 -16.95 -16.45 -5.82
C LEU A 63 -17.22 -17.80 -6.49
N GLU A 64 -16.65 -18.88 -6.00
CA GLU A 64 -16.87 -20.22 -6.55
C GLU A 64 -18.32 -20.69 -6.41
N GLU A 65 -18.99 -20.35 -5.31
CA GLU A 65 -20.42 -20.59 -5.15
C GLU A 65 -21.24 -19.77 -6.15
N VAL A 66 -20.95 -18.47 -6.30
CA VAL A 66 -21.73 -17.60 -7.18
C VAL A 66 -21.55 -17.93 -8.66
N LEU A 67 -20.33 -18.30 -9.09
CA LEU A 67 -20.06 -18.62 -10.49
C LEU A 67 -20.75 -19.89 -10.97
N GLN A 68 -21.12 -20.81 -10.07
CA GLN A 68 -21.88 -22.01 -10.43
C GLN A 68 -23.25 -21.66 -11.02
N PHE A 69 -23.85 -20.54 -10.62
CA PHE A 69 -25.19 -20.14 -11.09
C PHE A 69 -25.21 -19.60 -12.51
N ILE A 70 -24.08 -19.11 -13.01
CA ILE A 70 -23.95 -18.54 -14.36
C ILE A 70 -23.03 -19.36 -15.26
N GLU A 71 -22.61 -20.54 -14.79
CA GLU A 71 -21.78 -21.53 -15.51
C GLU A 71 -20.48 -20.96 -16.11
N TYR A 72 -19.90 -19.92 -15.50
CA TYR A 72 -18.69 -19.29 -16.04
C TYR A 72 -17.44 -20.13 -15.74
N PRO A 73 -16.64 -20.50 -16.75
CA PRO A 73 -15.52 -21.43 -16.57
C PRO A 73 -14.31 -20.72 -15.94
N ILE A 74 -13.99 -21.07 -14.69
CA ILE A 74 -12.68 -20.75 -14.08
C ILE A 74 -11.77 -21.98 -14.13
N PRO A 75 -10.49 -21.83 -14.54
CA PRO A 75 -9.54 -22.92 -14.43
C PRO A 75 -9.35 -23.37 -12.98
N GLN A 76 -9.71 -24.63 -12.70
CA GLN A 76 -9.67 -25.22 -11.35
C GLN A 76 -8.30 -25.84 -10.99
N ASP A 77 -7.41 -26.01 -11.97
CA ASP A 77 -6.11 -26.68 -11.82
C ASP A 77 -4.97 -25.66 -11.97
N VAL A 78 -4.04 -25.64 -11.01
CA VAL A 78 -2.83 -24.82 -10.99
C VAL A 78 -2.01 -24.98 -12.27
N GLY A 79 -1.90 -26.21 -12.80
CA GLY A 79 -1.16 -26.47 -14.05
C GLY A 79 -1.82 -25.83 -15.28
N ARG A 80 -3.16 -25.75 -15.28
CA ARG A 80 -3.93 -25.07 -16.34
C ARG A 80 -3.86 -23.55 -16.18
N LEU A 81 -3.97 -23.05 -14.94
CA LEU A 81 -3.82 -21.62 -14.63
C LEU A 81 -2.49 -21.06 -15.15
N HIS A 82 -1.35 -21.72 -14.90
CA HIS A 82 -0.05 -21.26 -15.39
C HIS A 82 0.05 -21.17 -16.92
N ARG A 83 -0.49 -22.17 -17.62
CA ARG A 83 -0.49 -22.18 -19.09
C ARG A 83 -1.39 -21.07 -19.63
N ASP A 84 -2.57 -20.92 -19.04
CA ASP A 84 -3.55 -19.90 -19.43
C ASP A 84 -3.01 -18.49 -19.15
N LEU A 85 -2.30 -18.28 -18.03
CA LEU A 85 -1.64 -17.01 -17.72
C LEU A 85 -0.60 -16.62 -18.78
N SER A 86 0.20 -17.59 -19.23
CA SER A 86 1.21 -17.33 -20.27
C SER A 86 0.52 -16.92 -21.59
N LEU A 87 -0.59 -17.57 -21.94
CA LEU A 87 -1.37 -17.24 -23.13
C LEU A 87 -2.10 -15.90 -23.00
N GLN A 88 -2.69 -15.59 -21.85
CA GLN A 88 -3.34 -14.31 -21.57
C GLN A 88 -2.34 -13.15 -21.63
N GLN A 89 -1.12 -13.34 -21.12
CA GLN A 89 -0.08 -12.31 -21.22
C GLN A 89 0.35 -12.09 -22.67
N LEU A 90 0.50 -13.17 -23.46
CA LEU A 90 0.82 -13.05 -24.88
C LEU A 90 -0.30 -12.35 -25.66
N ARG A 91 -1.57 -12.73 -25.43
CA ARG A 91 -2.74 -12.05 -26.01
C ARG A 91 -2.76 -10.56 -25.70
N LEU A 92 -2.48 -10.20 -24.45
CA LEU A 92 -2.41 -8.81 -24.02
C LEU A 92 -1.34 -8.04 -24.80
N LEU A 93 -0.13 -8.60 -24.89
CA LEU A 93 0.99 -7.99 -25.60
C LEU A 93 0.75 -7.90 -27.12
N GLU A 94 0.16 -8.94 -27.72
CA GLU A 94 -0.18 -8.97 -29.14
C GLU A 94 -1.22 -7.90 -29.51
N ASN A 95 -2.21 -7.69 -28.64
CA ASN A 95 -3.28 -6.74 -28.91
C ASN A 95 -2.92 -5.28 -28.56
N ILE A 96 -2.06 -5.06 -27.57
CA ILE A 96 -1.53 -3.70 -27.26
C ILE A 96 -0.47 -3.29 -28.29
N GLY A 97 0.41 -4.23 -28.68
CA GLY A 97 1.51 -3.96 -29.60
C GLY A 97 2.51 -2.95 -29.03
N GLU A 98 2.78 -1.90 -29.80
CA GLU A 98 3.69 -0.80 -29.41
C GLU A 98 2.99 0.36 -28.72
N ASN A 99 1.65 0.31 -28.58
CA ASN A 99 0.88 1.38 -27.95
C ASN A 99 0.97 1.31 -26.43
N SER A 100 0.65 2.42 -25.75
CA SER A 100 0.38 2.37 -24.31
C SER A 100 -0.98 1.69 -24.05
N ILE A 101 -1.17 1.18 -22.83
CA ILE A 101 -2.50 0.68 -22.44
C ILE A 101 -3.53 1.81 -22.47
N THR A 102 -3.13 3.01 -22.08
CA THR A 102 -3.99 4.20 -22.07
C THR A 102 -4.51 4.51 -23.48
N ASP A 103 -3.61 4.52 -24.47
CA ASP A 103 -3.98 4.76 -25.87
C ASP A 103 -4.88 3.65 -26.39
N THR A 104 -4.54 2.40 -26.08
CA THR A 104 -5.33 1.24 -26.49
C THR A 104 -6.76 1.36 -25.95
N LEU A 105 -6.93 1.50 -24.64
CA LEU A 105 -8.25 1.54 -24.01
C LEU A 105 -9.04 2.80 -24.40
N THR A 106 -8.39 3.96 -24.56
CA THR A 106 -9.09 5.20 -24.94
C THR A 106 -9.82 5.04 -26.28
N ASN A 107 -9.20 4.35 -27.24
CA ASN A 107 -9.72 4.18 -28.59
C ASN A 107 -10.77 3.07 -28.74
N LEU A 108 -10.99 2.25 -27.71
CA LEU A 108 -12.00 1.20 -27.75
C LEU A 108 -13.42 1.76 -27.62
N ASP A 109 -14.35 1.17 -28.35
CA ASP A 109 -15.78 1.43 -28.20
C ASP A 109 -16.33 0.80 -26.91
N ARG A 110 -17.51 1.26 -26.49
CA ARG A 110 -18.21 0.67 -25.34
C ARG A 110 -18.89 -0.63 -25.77
N TYR A 111 -18.68 -1.68 -24.98
CA TYR A 111 -19.25 -3.01 -25.13
C TYR A 111 -20.21 -3.31 -23.97
N GLU A 112 -21.34 -3.92 -24.27
CA GLU A 112 -22.31 -4.39 -23.29
C GLU A 112 -22.17 -5.91 -23.11
N LEU A 113 -21.84 -6.32 -21.88
CA LEU A 113 -21.62 -7.73 -21.54
C LEU A 113 -22.86 -8.57 -21.85
N GLN A 114 -22.64 -9.68 -22.56
CA GLN A 114 -23.65 -10.70 -22.84
C GLN A 114 -23.85 -11.60 -21.61
N GLU A 115 -24.95 -12.38 -21.61
CA GLU A 115 -25.26 -13.30 -20.51
C GLU A 115 -24.12 -14.29 -20.21
N SER A 116 -23.45 -14.80 -21.25
CA SER A 116 -22.31 -15.72 -21.12
C SER A 116 -21.06 -15.08 -20.50
N GLU A 117 -21.04 -13.77 -20.34
CA GLU A 117 -19.89 -13.00 -19.87
C GLU A 117 -20.13 -12.38 -18.49
N LEU A 118 -21.31 -12.59 -17.90
CA LEU A 118 -21.66 -12.03 -16.59
C LEU A 118 -20.73 -12.50 -15.46
N GLY A 119 -19.96 -13.58 -15.66
CA GLY A 119 -18.93 -14.02 -14.71
C GLY A 119 -17.78 -13.04 -14.56
N LEU A 120 -17.44 -12.29 -15.62
CA LEU A 120 -16.47 -11.20 -15.53
C LEU A 120 -16.93 -10.16 -14.50
N LYS A 121 -18.24 -9.89 -14.45
CA LYS A 121 -18.84 -8.93 -13.51
C LYS A 121 -18.77 -9.38 -12.06
N LEU A 122 -18.89 -10.67 -11.80
CA LEU A 122 -18.76 -11.26 -10.46
C LEU A 122 -17.31 -11.33 -9.99
N MET A 123 -16.37 -11.50 -10.92
CA MET A 123 -14.94 -11.53 -10.60
C MET A 123 -14.32 -10.15 -10.39
N ALA A 124 -14.81 -9.13 -11.09
CA ALA A 124 -14.27 -7.76 -11.07
C ALA A 124 -14.08 -7.14 -9.67
N PRO A 125 -14.94 -7.36 -8.67
CA PRO A 125 -14.76 -6.87 -7.31
C PRO A 125 -13.47 -7.32 -6.60
N ILE A 126 -12.75 -8.32 -7.12
CA ILE A 126 -11.42 -8.70 -6.60
C ILE A 126 -10.47 -7.51 -6.52
N ALA A 127 -10.64 -6.53 -7.42
CA ALA A 127 -9.86 -5.31 -7.47
C ALA A 127 -9.95 -4.46 -6.19
N LEU A 128 -10.96 -4.68 -5.34
CA LEU A 128 -11.18 -3.91 -4.11
C LEU A 128 -10.43 -4.47 -2.90
N TYR A 129 -9.83 -5.66 -3.03
CA TYR A 129 -8.94 -6.18 -2.00
C TYR A 129 -7.60 -5.45 -2.02
N ALA A 130 -7.13 -5.13 -0.82
CA ALA A 130 -5.75 -4.70 -0.63
C ALA A 130 -4.85 -5.93 -0.71
N ARG A 131 -5.03 -6.89 0.22
CA ARG A 131 -4.23 -8.10 0.34
C ARG A 131 -4.55 -9.09 -0.78
N ILE A 132 -3.52 -9.47 -1.52
CA ILE A 132 -3.61 -10.50 -2.56
C ILE A 132 -3.13 -11.82 -1.96
N GLU A 133 -4.00 -12.82 -1.99
CA GLU A 133 -3.66 -14.21 -1.71
C GLU A 133 -4.02 -15.04 -2.95
N ASN A 134 -3.29 -16.14 -3.16
CA ASN A 134 -3.30 -16.91 -4.41
C ASN A 134 -3.04 -16.01 -5.65
N TRP A 135 -1.77 -15.62 -5.81
CA TRP A 135 -1.31 -14.68 -6.85
C TRP A 135 -1.68 -15.11 -8.28
N GLU A 136 -1.72 -16.40 -8.54
CA GLU A 136 -2.05 -16.94 -9.87
C GLU A 136 -3.52 -16.72 -10.20
N LYS A 137 -4.43 -17.06 -9.27
CA LYS A 137 -5.86 -16.82 -9.44
C LYS A 137 -6.16 -15.32 -9.56
N PHE A 138 -5.53 -14.49 -8.73
CA PHE A 138 -5.66 -13.04 -8.80
C PHE A 138 -5.19 -12.48 -10.15
N LYS A 139 -3.99 -12.87 -10.62
CA LYS A 139 -3.45 -12.43 -11.92
C LYS A 139 -4.36 -12.87 -13.06
N TRP A 140 -4.84 -14.11 -13.02
CA TRP A 140 -5.68 -14.68 -14.06
C TRP A 140 -6.98 -13.88 -14.20
N ILE A 141 -7.64 -13.57 -13.09
CA ILE A 141 -8.86 -12.74 -13.11
C ILE A 141 -8.56 -11.35 -13.66
N ALA A 142 -7.49 -10.71 -13.19
CA ALA A 142 -7.12 -9.37 -13.63
C ALA A 142 -6.82 -9.32 -15.14
N LEU A 143 -6.05 -10.29 -15.64
CA LEU A 143 -5.72 -10.40 -17.07
C LEU A 143 -6.95 -10.75 -17.92
N GLU A 144 -7.84 -11.61 -17.45
CA GLU A 144 -9.04 -11.98 -18.20
C GLU A 144 -9.95 -10.75 -18.41
N LEU A 145 -10.14 -9.93 -17.37
CA LEU A 145 -10.92 -8.70 -17.46
C LEU A 145 -10.33 -7.68 -18.45
N VAL A 146 -9.01 -7.53 -18.44
CA VAL A 146 -8.30 -6.57 -19.32
C VAL A 146 -8.26 -7.09 -20.76
N ASN A 147 -7.96 -8.37 -20.98
CA ASN A 147 -7.95 -8.97 -22.31
C ASN A 147 -9.35 -8.93 -22.94
N HIS A 148 -10.39 -9.26 -22.17
CA HIS A 148 -11.77 -9.17 -22.66
C HIS A 148 -12.09 -7.75 -23.15
N ALA A 149 -11.70 -6.74 -22.37
CA ALA A 149 -11.91 -5.35 -22.74
C ALA A 149 -11.19 -4.98 -24.04
N ILE A 150 -9.94 -5.40 -24.20
CA ILE A 150 -9.14 -5.09 -25.39
C ILE A 150 -9.68 -5.79 -26.64
N GLU A 151 -10.19 -7.01 -26.51
CA GLU A 151 -10.70 -7.80 -27.63
C GLU A 151 -12.11 -7.41 -28.07
N ASN A 152 -12.96 -6.97 -27.14
CA ASN A 152 -14.40 -6.77 -27.39
C ASN A 152 -14.85 -5.31 -27.24
N GLY A 153 -14.06 -4.48 -26.56
CA GLY A 153 -14.40 -3.11 -26.21
C GLY A 153 -14.54 -2.90 -24.69
N LYS A 154 -14.54 -1.64 -24.25
CA LYS A 154 -14.64 -1.28 -22.83
C LYS A 154 -16.03 -1.60 -22.28
N SER A 155 -16.09 -2.26 -21.13
CA SER A 155 -17.31 -2.54 -20.39
C SER A 155 -17.27 -1.89 -19.00
N ASP A 156 -18.31 -2.13 -18.21
CA ASP A 156 -18.41 -1.67 -16.83
C ASP A 156 -17.38 -2.32 -15.88
N VAL A 157 -16.76 -3.45 -16.29
CA VAL A 157 -15.75 -4.16 -15.49
C VAL A 157 -14.30 -3.76 -15.84
N THR A 158 -14.08 -3.07 -16.96
CA THR A 158 -12.73 -2.76 -17.48
C THR A 158 -11.89 -1.99 -16.47
N ALA A 159 -12.47 -0.99 -15.80
CA ALA A 159 -11.76 -0.19 -14.81
C ALA A 159 -11.27 -1.05 -13.62
N LEU A 160 -12.13 -1.93 -13.11
CA LEU A 160 -11.78 -2.86 -12.03
C LEU A 160 -10.67 -3.82 -12.45
N GLY A 161 -10.74 -4.37 -13.68
CA GLY A 161 -9.67 -5.20 -14.24
C GLY A 161 -8.32 -4.47 -14.28
N CYS A 162 -8.31 -3.22 -14.75
CA CYS A 162 -7.10 -2.38 -14.80
C CYS A 162 -6.54 -2.10 -13.40
N MET A 163 -7.39 -1.78 -12.42
CA MET A 163 -6.94 -1.57 -11.03
C MET A 163 -6.38 -2.86 -10.42
N ALA A 164 -7.03 -4.00 -10.63
CA ALA A 164 -6.54 -5.29 -10.15
C ALA A 164 -5.15 -5.59 -10.75
N LEU A 165 -4.99 -5.45 -12.06
CA LEU A 165 -3.72 -5.70 -12.73
C LEU A 165 -2.61 -4.75 -12.25
N SER A 166 -2.93 -3.47 -12.07
CA SER A 166 -2.02 -2.47 -11.49
C SER A 166 -1.52 -2.88 -10.10
N LYS A 167 -2.43 -3.28 -9.20
CA LYS A 167 -2.08 -3.76 -7.86
C LYS A 167 -1.20 -5.00 -7.92
N TYR A 168 -1.52 -5.94 -8.81
CA TYR A 168 -0.72 -7.14 -9.01
C TYR A 168 0.72 -6.78 -9.45
N MET A 169 0.85 -5.92 -10.45
CA MET A 169 2.15 -5.46 -10.97
C MET A 169 3.02 -4.83 -9.88
N ILE A 170 2.42 -4.01 -9.00
CA ILE A 170 3.16 -3.45 -7.86
C ILE A 170 3.53 -4.53 -6.85
N ALA A 171 2.59 -5.37 -6.44
CA ALA A 171 2.81 -6.39 -5.41
C ALA A 171 3.83 -7.46 -5.84
N ARG A 172 3.98 -7.69 -7.15
CA ARG A 172 4.91 -8.66 -7.73
C ARG A 172 6.16 -8.02 -8.34
N TYR A 173 6.31 -6.71 -8.25
CA TYR A 173 7.43 -5.98 -8.80
C TYR A 173 7.62 -6.30 -10.29
N GLU A 174 6.55 -6.14 -11.09
CA GLU A 174 6.61 -6.33 -12.54
C GLU A 174 7.01 -5.03 -13.24
N SER A 175 6.14 -4.01 -13.20
CA SER A 175 6.39 -2.71 -13.85
C SER A 175 5.61 -1.61 -13.14
N VAL A 176 6.33 -0.66 -12.53
CA VAL A 176 5.72 0.50 -11.84
C VAL A 176 5.13 1.51 -12.83
N PRO A 177 5.80 1.88 -13.94
CA PRO A 177 5.22 2.79 -14.93
C PRO A 177 3.93 2.25 -15.54
N GLU A 178 3.90 0.98 -15.95
CA GLU A 178 2.69 0.36 -16.49
C GLU A 178 1.58 0.30 -15.43
N ALA A 179 1.90 -0.09 -14.19
CA ALA A 179 0.91 -0.11 -13.12
C ALA A 179 0.26 1.28 -12.91
N MET A 180 1.05 2.36 -13.02
CA MET A 180 0.52 3.73 -12.98
C MET A 180 -0.44 4.01 -14.14
N GLU A 181 -0.06 3.67 -15.38
CA GLU A 181 -0.92 3.88 -16.55
C GLU A 181 -2.26 3.12 -16.44
N TYR A 182 -2.23 1.86 -16.01
CA TYR A 182 -3.44 1.06 -15.76
C TYR A 182 -4.34 1.71 -14.71
N ALA A 183 -3.77 2.17 -13.59
CA ALA A 183 -4.55 2.79 -12.52
C ALA A 183 -5.11 4.17 -12.92
N GLU A 184 -4.36 4.98 -13.66
CA GLU A 184 -4.81 6.28 -14.17
C GLU A 184 -5.93 6.11 -15.21
N SER A 185 -5.79 5.16 -16.13
CA SER A 185 -6.83 4.79 -17.10
C SER A 185 -8.11 4.33 -16.39
N CYS A 186 -7.97 3.46 -15.39
CA CYS A 186 -9.08 3.01 -14.54
C CYS A 186 -9.84 4.18 -13.90
N ILE A 187 -9.13 5.10 -13.25
CA ILE A 187 -9.74 6.26 -12.59
C ILE A 187 -10.47 7.13 -13.62
N SER A 188 -9.83 7.43 -14.76
CA SER A 188 -10.45 8.22 -15.83
C SER A 188 -11.77 7.60 -16.32
N PHE A 189 -11.85 6.28 -16.49
CA PHE A 189 -13.10 5.62 -16.89
C PHE A 189 -14.23 5.80 -15.88
N ILE A 190 -13.94 5.70 -14.58
CA ILE A 190 -14.95 5.80 -13.53
C ILE A 190 -15.31 7.26 -13.22
N GLU A 191 -14.42 8.24 -13.46
CA GLU A 191 -14.69 9.67 -13.26
C GLU A 191 -15.88 10.19 -14.07
N HIS A 192 -16.19 9.56 -15.20
CA HIS A 192 -17.33 9.89 -16.04
C HIS A 192 -18.63 9.17 -15.63
N THR A 193 -18.59 8.34 -14.59
CA THR A 193 -19.76 7.62 -14.07
C THR A 193 -20.37 8.32 -12.86
N ASN A 194 -21.59 7.94 -12.50
CA ASN A 194 -22.24 8.43 -11.27
C ASN A 194 -21.81 7.66 -10.01
N ASP A 195 -20.88 6.70 -10.11
CA ASP A 195 -20.45 5.86 -8.98
C ASP A 195 -19.32 6.53 -8.19
N LYS A 196 -19.71 7.55 -7.41
CA LYS A 196 -18.78 8.27 -6.52
C LYS A 196 -18.15 7.36 -5.45
N TRP A 197 -18.86 6.31 -5.04
CA TRP A 197 -18.38 5.37 -4.04
C TRP A 197 -17.22 4.56 -4.59
N LEU A 198 -17.40 3.93 -5.75
CA LEU A 198 -16.35 3.17 -6.39
C LEU A 198 -15.17 4.07 -6.77
N LEU A 199 -15.43 5.26 -7.30
CA LEU A 199 -14.38 6.23 -7.62
C LEU A 199 -13.53 6.58 -6.38
N SER A 200 -14.18 6.85 -5.24
CA SER A 200 -13.50 7.12 -3.98
C SER A 200 -12.62 5.94 -3.56
N ARG A 201 -13.12 4.71 -3.69
CA ARG A 201 -12.37 3.50 -3.35
C ARG A 201 -11.14 3.33 -4.24
N LEU A 202 -11.29 3.48 -5.55
CA LEU A 202 -10.20 3.34 -6.52
C LEU A 202 -9.15 4.44 -6.36
N LYS A 203 -9.56 5.70 -6.09
CA LYS A 203 -8.61 6.79 -5.77
C LYS A 203 -7.85 6.51 -4.48
N CYS A 204 -8.52 6.01 -3.44
CA CYS A 204 -7.87 5.62 -2.19
C CYS A 204 -6.83 4.53 -2.43
N ASP A 205 -7.17 3.50 -3.21
CA ASP A 205 -6.27 2.40 -3.54
C ASP A 205 -5.08 2.86 -4.38
N PHE A 206 -5.31 3.71 -5.39
CA PHE A 206 -4.25 4.30 -6.20
C PHE A 206 -3.25 5.09 -5.36
N ALA A 207 -3.75 5.96 -4.46
CA ALA A 207 -2.93 6.75 -3.54
C ALA A 207 -2.17 5.91 -2.51
N THR A 208 -2.71 4.74 -2.16
CA THR A 208 -2.19 3.87 -1.11
C THR A 208 -1.18 2.85 -1.62
N PHE A 209 -1.49 2.22 -2.75
CA PHE A 209 -0.76 1.05 -3.21
C PHE A 209 0.13 1.33 -4.42
N ILE A 210 -0.19 2.32 -5.25
CA ILE A 210 0.50 2.50 -6.54
C ILE A 210 1.42 3.73 -6.50
N ILE A 211 0.87 4.91 -6.18
CA ILE A 211 1.63 6.17 -6.15
C ILE A 211 2.93 6.09 -5.31
N PRO A 212 2.95 5.48 -4.11
CA PRO A 212 4.18 5.44 -3.29
C PRO A 212 5.32 4.66 -3.92
N TRP A 213 5.02 3.79 -4.89
CA TRP A 213 6.04 3.06 -5.65
C TRP A 213 6.54 3.85 -6.85
N ALA A 214 5.77 4.82 -7.35
CA ALA A 214 6.08 5.55 -8.57
C ALA A 214 6.66 6.95 -8.33
N THR A 215 6.09 7.71 -7.38
CA THR A 215 6.36 9.16 -7.26
C THR A 215 6.38 9.61 -5.79
N LEU A 216 6.56 10.93 -5.58
CA LEU A 216 6.60 11.56 -4.26
C LEU A 216 5.27 11.43 -3.49
N THR A 217 5.35 11.23 -2.18
CA THR A 217 4.21 11.10 -1.23
C THR A 217 3.20 12.26 -1.30
N ALA A 218 3.59 13.43 -1.82
CA ALA A 218 2.71 14.59 -1.98
C ALA A 218 1.46 14.29 -2.84
N ARG A 219 1.64 13.57 -3.95
CA ARG A 219 0.54 13.21 -4.85
C ARG A 219 -0.46 12.27 -4.15
N SER A 220 0.02 11.38 -3.26
CA SER A 220 -0.86 10.51 -2.48
C SER A 220 -1.82 11.29 -1.58
N PHE A 221 -1.35 12.37 -0.95
CA PHE A 221 -2.22 13.21 -0.11
C PHE A 221 -3.33 13.87 -0.93
N GLU A 222 -2.99 14.49 -2.06
CA GLU A 222 -3.97 15.15 -2.94
C GLU A 222 -5.06 14.17 -3.42
N VAL A 223 -4.66 12.97 -3.84
CA VAL A 223 -5.60 11.95 -4.32
C VAL A 223 -6.49 11.41 -3.18
N LEU A 224 -5.95 11.24 -1.96
CA LEU A 224 -6.76 10.86 -0.79
C LEU A 224 -7.80 11.92 -0.42
N GLU A 225 -7.45 13.20 -0.53
CA GLU A 225 -8.38 14.30 -0.28
C GLU A 225 -9.51 14.32 -1.32
N GLN A 226 -9.18 14.14 -2.60
CA GLN A 226 -10.17 13.98 -3.66
C GLN A 226 -11.08 12.76 -3.41
N ALA A 227 -10.51 11.64 -2.94
CA ALA A 227 -11.28 10.45 -2.59
C ALA A 227 -12.27 10.75 -1.45
N PHE A 228 -11.86 11.52 -0.44
CA PHE A 228 -12.73 11.89 0.69
C PHE A 228 -13.87 12.81 0.24
N ASP A 229 -13.59 13.79 -0.61
CA ASP A 229 -14.59 14.75 -1.10
C ASP A 229 -15.77 14.08 -1.82
N LEU A 230 -15.54 12.91 -2.43
CA LEU A 230 -16.58 12.12 -3.08
C LEU A 230 -17.58 11.47 -2.11
N VAL A 231 -17.14 11.19 -0.87
CA VAL A 231 -17.92 10.45 0.14
C VAL A 231 -18.22 11.27 1.41
N LYS A 232 -17.70 12.49 1.56
CA LYS A 232 -17.86 13.29 2.78
C LYS A 232 -19.32 13.51 3.21
N ASN A 233 -20.24 13.58 2.24
CA ASN A 233 -21.67 13.81 2.46
C ASN A 233 -22.51 12.51 2.46
N THR A 234 -21.89 11.33 2.42
CA THR A 234 -22.59 10.03 2.48
C THR A 234 -22.58 9.47 3.90
N GLU A 235 -23.33 8.39 4.16
CA GLU A 235 -23.31 7.67 5.44
C GLU A 235 -22.19 6.59 5.50
N ASP A 236 -21.31 6.52 4.50
CA ASP A 236 -20.27 5.49 4.41
C ASP A 236 -19.08 5.82 5.33
N GLU A 237 -19.28 5.56 6.62
CA GLU A 237 -18.25 5.76 7.64
C GLU A 237 -17.06 4.83 7.50
N TYR A 238 -17.23 3.67 6.86
CA TYR A 238 -16.13 2.75 6.60
C TYR A 238 -15.13 3.38 5.63
N GLN A 239 -15.57 3.83 4.46
CA GLN A 239 -14.68 4.40 3.45
C GLN A 239 -14.03 5.71 3.94
N LYS A 240 -14.78 6.56 4.65
CA LYS A 240 -14.22 7.76 5.31
C LYS A 240 -13.10 7.39 6.29
N SER A 241 -13.33 6.38 7.14
CA SER A 241 -12.34 5.91 8.11
C SER A 241 -11.08 5.35 7.45
N VAL A 242 -11.23 4.58 6.36
CA VAL A 242 -10.10 4.05 5.59
C VAL A 242 -9.24 5.19 5.03
N ILE A 243 -9.85 6.19 4.39
CA ILE A 243 -9.13 7.34 3.82
C ILE A 243 -8.39 8.12 4.91
N LYS A 244 -9.07 8.43 6.02
CA LYS A 244 -8.48 9.11 7.19
C LYS A 244 -7.29 8.31 7.74
N LEU A 245 -7.43 7.00 7.91
CA LEU A 245 -6.34 6.14 8.38
C LEU A 245 -5.13 6.19 7.46
N ARG A 246 -5.32 6.12 6.14
CA ARG A 246 -4.22 6.21 5.17
C ARG A 246 -3.54 7.58 5.20
N TYR A 247 -4.33 8.64 5.32
CA TYR A 247 -3.81 9.99 5.47
C TYR A 247 -2.95 10.13 6.73
N LEU A 248 -3.44 9.65 7.88
CA LEU A 248 -2.69 9.64 9.14
C LEU A 248 -1.37 8.88 9.01
N GLN A 249 -1.41 7.66 8.42
CA GLN A 249 -0.22 6.84 8.22
C GLN A 249 0.85 7.59 7.43
N TYR A 250 0.48 8.26 6.34
CA TYR A 250 1.43 9.05 5.54
C TYR A 250 1.98 10.26 6.29
N GLN A 251 1.17 10.97 7.07
CA GLN A 251 1.68 12.06 7.90
C GLN A 251 2.74 11.55 8.88
N VAL A 252 2.48 10.42 9.56
CA VAL A 252 3.49 9.84 10.46
C VAL A 252 4.76 9.43 9.70
N PHE A 253 4.64 8.89 8.49
CA PHE A 253 5.81 8.60 7.64
C PHE A 253 6.58 9.85 7.19
N CYS A 254 5.89 10.98 7.05
CA CYS A 254 6.49 12.30 6.88
C CYS A 254 7.02 12.90 8.19
N GLY A 255 7.20 12.09 9.25
CA GLY A 255 7.89 12.50 10.48
C GLY A 255 7.04 13.23 11.50
N TYR A 256 5.74 13.44 11.23
CA TYR A 256 4.83 14.03 12.20
C TYR A 256 4.58 13.05 13.37
N SER A 257 4.47 13.57 14.59
CA SER A 257 3.96 12.78 15.72
C SER A 257 2.50 12.42 15.51
N LEU A 258 2.02 11.36 16.17
CA LEU A 258 0.61 10.97 16.08
C LEU A 258 -0.33 12.12 16.46
N GLU A 259 0.00 12.89 17.49
CA GLU A 259 -0.79 14.06 17.91
C GLU A 259 -0.84 15.12 16.80
N SER A 260 0.32 15.49 16.24
CA SER A 260 0.39 16.46 15.15
C SER A 260 -0.35 15.98 13.90
N ALA A 261 -0.20 14.70 13.58
CA ALA A 261 -0.87 14.07 12.45
C ALA A 261 -2.40 14.02 12.64
N GLN A 262 -2.89 13.73 13.86
CA GLN A 262 -4.30 13.78 14.20
C GLN A 262 -4.88 15.20 14.13
N LYS A 263 -4.09 16.20 14.56
CA LYS A 263 -4.48 17.61 14.44
C LYS A 263 -4.64 18.01 12.98
N LEU A 264 -3.65 17.71 12.14
CA LEU A 264 -3.72 17.94 10.68
C LEU A 264 -4.93 17.24 10.05
N LEU A 265 -5.22 16.02 10.50
CA LEU A 265 -6.37 15.25 10.04
C LEU A 265 -7.70 15.93 10.43
N THR A 266 -7.80 16.46 11.65
CA THR A 266 -8.95 17.27 12.11
C THR A 266 -9.10 18.54 11.29
N ASP A 267 -8.00 19.27 11.09
CA ASP A 267 -8.00 20.51 10.30
C ASP A 267 -8.43 20.25 8.85
N LYS A 268 -8.11 19.05 8.31
CA LYS A 268 -8.39 18.68 6.94
C LYS A 268 -9.80 18.12 6.72
N PHE A 269 -10.25 17.20 7.58
CA PHE A 269 -11.49 16.46 7.39
C PHE A 269 -12.61 16.84 8.37
N GLY A 270 -12.34 17.74 9.31
CA GLY A 270 -13.31 18.25 10.30
C GLY A 270 -13.36 17.45 11.61
N ASP A 271 -12.81 16.24 11.64
CA ASP A 271 -12.72 15.39 12.82
C ASP A 271 -11.56 14.39 12.69
N ALA A 272 -11.09 13.84 13.82
CA ALA A 272 -10.06 12.79 13.86
C ALA A 272 -10.62 11.38 14.12
N GLU A 273 -11.95 11.21 14.09
CA GLU A 273 -12.57 9.93 14.39
C GLU A 273 -12.33 8.95 13.24
N MET A 274 -11.81 7.78 13.61
CA MET A 274 -11.57 6.65 12.73
C MET A 274 -12.23 5.44 13.38
N LYS A 275 -13.04 4.67 12.64
CA LYS A 275 -13.43 3.32 13.10
C LYS A 275 -12.14 2.57 13.47
N THR A 276 -12.14 2.05 14.70
CA THR A 276 -11.07 1.30 15.38
C THR A 276 -9.84 1.00 14.51
N MET A 277 -8.81 1.84 14.64
CA MET A 277 -7.48 1.51 14.12
C MET A 277 -7.02 0.21 14.78
N PRO A 278 -6.62 -0.83 14.00
CA PRO A 278 -6.12 -2.06 14.59
C PRO A 278 -4.96 -1.76 15.55
N ALA A 279 -4.93 -2.40 16.72
CA ALA A 279 -3.92 -2.16 17.75
C ALA A 279 -2.49 -2.35 17.21
N THR A 280 -2.30 -3.29 16.29
CA THR A 280 -1.04 -3.54 15.59
C THR A 280 -0.60 -2.33 14.75
N VAL A 281 -1.52 -1.69 14.02
CA VAL A 281 -1.24 -0.49 13.22
C VAL A 281 -0.89 0.68 14.14
N LEU A 282 -1.64 0.88 15.22
CA LEU A 282 -1.32 1.93 16.20
C LEU A 282 0.07 1.74 16.81
N SER A 283 0.38 0.50 17.22
CA SER A 283 1.69 0.15 17.78
C SER A 283 2.82 0.43 16.78
N LEU A 284 2.63 0.10 15.51
CA LEU A 284 3.59 0.38 14.44
C LEU A 284 3.77 1.89 14.23
N LEU A 285 2.67 2.65 14.15
CA LEU A 285 2.72 4.11 14.00
C LEU A 285 3.43 4.79 15.17
N GLN A 286 3.24 4.29 16.40
CA GLN A 286 3.98 4.78 17.55
C GLN A 286 5.49 4.49 17.42
N LEU A 287 5.87 3.28 17.01
CA LEU A 287 7.28 2.88 16.93
C LEU A 287 8.07 3.65 15.86
N ILE A 288 7.45 4.01 14.75
CA ILE A 288 8.12 4.71 13.64
C ILE A 288 8.23 6.23 13.84
N GLN A 289 7.69 6.78 14.92
CA GLN A 289 7.88 8.20 15.24
C GLN A 289 9.34 8.51 15.55
N LEU A 290 9.78 9.71 15.14
CA LEU A 290 11.16 10.15 15.35
C LEU A 290 11.57 10.13 16.83
N ASN A 291 10.70 10.50 17.75
CA ASN A 291 10.98 10.45 19.19
C ASN A 291 11.34 9.02 19.67
N ASN A 292 10.63 8.00 19.17
CA ASN A 292 10.79 6.61 19.56
C ASN A 292 11.94 5.92 18.84
N ILE A 293 12.20 6.28 17.57
CA ILE A 293 13.40 5.87 16.82
C ILE A 293 14.68 6.38 17.50
N THR A 294 14.60 7.53 18.17
CA THR A 294 15.75 8.13 18.86
C THR A 294 16.09 7.38 20.16
N ARG A 295 15.15 6.63 20.75
CA ARG A 295 15.31 5.83 21.98
C ARG A 295 15.75 4.39 21.65
N GLU A 296 16.79 3.87 22.31
CA GLU A 296 17.32 2.52 22.00
C GLU A 296 16.37 1.38 22.42
N GLU A 297 15.56 1.58 23.47
CA GLU A 297 14.61 0.61 24.03
C GLU A 297 13.44 0.25 23.08
N SER A 298 13.16 1.07 22.05
CA SER A 298 12.05 0.86 21.12
C SER A 298 12.33 -0.20 20.04
N LYS A 299 13.58 -0.68 19.92
CA LYS A 299 14.03 -1.46 18.76
C LYS A 299 13.66 -2.95 18.81
N GLU A 300 13.56 -3.57 19.99
CA GLU A 300 13.18 -4.99 20.14
C GLU A 300 11.70 -5.23 19.77
N LYS A 301 10.83 -4.26 20.10
CA LYS A 301 9.41 -4.31 19.74
C LYS A 301 9.19 -4.25 18.22
N VAL A 302 10.02 -3.50 17.50
CA VAL A 302 9.98 -3.45 16.03
C VAL A 302 10.28 -4.82 15.44
N ILE A 303 11.31 -5.52 15.93
CA ILE A 303 11.64 -6.87 15.44
C ILE A 303 10.56 -7.88 15.78
N MET A 304 10.06 -7.88 17.02
CA MET A 304 8.97 -8.79 17.40
C MET A 304 7.74 -8.63 16.50
N ILE A 305 7.40 -7.40 16.11
CA ILE A 305 6.26 -7.17 15.20
C ILE A 305 6.60 -7.61 13.77
N LEU A 306 7.82 -7.34 13.27
CA LEU A 306 8.22 -7.69 11.91
C LEU A 306 8.43 -9.19 11.69
N ASP A 307 8.96 -9.89 12.69
CA ASP A 307 9.21 -11.33 12.61
C ASP A 307 7.93 -12.14 12.82
N ASN A 308 6.97 -11.62 13.60
CA ASN A 308 5.66 -12.25 13.76
C ASN A 308 4.70 -11.96 12.61
N GLU A 309 4.85 -10.83 11.90
CA GLU A 309 3.96 -10.41 10.82
C GLU A 309 4.73 -9.91 9.58
N PRO A 310 5.44 -10.80 8.84
CA PRO A 310 6.17 -10.42 7.62
C PRO A 310 5.29 -9.76 6.55
N SER A 311 4.00 -10.10 6.54
CA SER A 311 2.95 -9.54 5.69
C SER A 311 2.81 -8.01 5.80
N LEU A 312 3.27 -7.41 6.90
CA LEU A 312 3.18 -5.96 7.14
C LEU A 312 4.10 -5.15 6.22
N TYR A 313 5.24 -5.72 5.80
CA TYR A 313 6.17 -5.07 4.88
C TYR A 313 6.23 -5.77 3.52
N GLU A 314 5.79 -7.02 3.41
CA GLU A 314 5.64 -7.73 2.14
C GLU A 314 4.27 -7.44 1.53
N GLY A 315 4.18 -6.23 0.97
CA GLY A 315 3.17 -5.89 -0.02
C GLY A 315 1.78 -5.72 0.53
N ASN A 316 1.53 -4.71 1.37
CA ASN A 316 0.29 -3.89 1.29
C ASN A 316 0.11 -2.82 2.38
N LEU A 317 0.99 -2.60 3.36
CA LEU A 317 0.61 -1.61 4.38
C LEU A 317 1.68 -0.71 4.97
N LEU A 318 2.99 -1.01 4.90
CA LEU A 318 3.98 -0.14 5.51
C LEU A 318 5.26 -0.03 4.67
N HIS A 319 5.70 1.22 4.56
CA HIS A 319 6.89 1.68 3.87
C HIS A 319 8.11 0.78 4.18
N PRO A 320 9.04 0.55 3.24
CA PRO A 320 10.33 -0.12 3.46
C PRO A 320 11.15 0.31 4.68
N MET A 321 10.76 1.42 5.32
CA MET A 321 11.33 1.95 6.55
C MET A 321 11.45 0.89 7.66
N LEU A 322 10.50 -0.06 7.75
CA LEU A 322 10.55 -1.13 8.74
C LEU A 322 11.74 -2.09 8.55
N LEU A 323 12.09 -2.41 7.29
CA LEU A 323 13.27 -3.23 7.00
C LEU A 323 14.57 -2.52 7.40
N LEU A 324 14.58 -1.20 7.41
CA LEU A 324 15.73 -0.42 7.86
C LEU A 324 15.81 -0.34 9.36
N LEU A 325 14.66 -0.20 10.05
CA LEU A 325 14.65 -0.24 11.50
C LEU A 325 15.12 -1.62 11.98
N LYS A 326 14.78 -2.69 11.26
CA LYS A 326 15.37 -4.03 11.44
C LYS A 326 16.89 -4.02 11.20
N ALA A 327 17.36 -3.45 10.09
CA ALA A 327 18.79 -3.34 9.80
C ALA A 327 19.57 -2.57 10.88
N VAL A 328 19.06 -1.42 11.30
CA VAL A 328 19.61 -0.56 12.36
C VAL A 328 19.65 -1.31 13.69
N HIS A 329 18.64 -2.10 14.00
CA HIS A 329 18.65 -2.92 15.22
C HIS A 329 19.76 -3.96 15.16
N LEU A 330 19.86 -4.72 14.06
CA LEU A 330 20.83 -5.80 13.90
C LEU A 330 22.27 -5.32 14.14
N THR A 331 22.62 -4.12 13.67
CA THR A 331 23.96 -3.52 13.88
C THR A 331 24.17 -2.89 15.25
N THR A 332 23.11 -2.68 16.03
CA THR A 332 23.23 -2.07 17.36
C THR A 332 23.36 -3.11 18.48
N VAL A 333 22.74 -4.29 18.35
CA VAL A 333 22.52 -5.22 19.48
C VAL A 333 23.35 -6.49 19.42
N SER A 334 23.78 -6.93 18.24
CA SER A 334 24.48 -8.21 18.06
C SER A 334 25.99 -8.02 17.95
N ASP A 335 26.75 -8.77 18.77
CA ASP A 335 28.21 -8.88 18.67
C ASP A 335 28.66 -9.84 17.55
N ASP A 336 27.72 -10.56 16.91
CA ASP A 336 28.01 -11.47 15.80
C ASP A 336 28.09 -10.70 14.47
N GLN A 337 29.25 -10.11 14.23
CA GLN A 337 29.55 -9.30 13.05
C GLN A 337 29.26 -10.05 11.73
N LYS A 338 29.49 -11.36 11.66
CA LYS A 338 29.30 -12.14 10.43
C LYS A 338 27.81 -12.27 10.10
N ASN A 339 27.00 -12.59 11.10
CA ASN A 339 25.56 -12.74 10.94
C ASN A 339 24.89 -11.39 10.64
N ASN A 340 25.39 -10.29 11.23
CA ASN A 340 24.95 -8.93 10.93
C ASN A 340 25.22 -8.56 9.46
N LEU A 341 26.43 -8.82 8.95
CA LEU A 341 26.79 -8.56 7.56
C LEU A 341 25.91 -9.33 6.57
N ASP A 342 25.62 -10.61 6.85
CA ASP A 342 24.76 -11.44 6.01
C ASP A 342 23.30 -10.96 6.03
N ALA A 343 22.81 -10.47 7.17
CA ALA A 343 21.47 -9.91 7.28
C ALA A 343 21.34 -8.55 6.58
N LEU A 344 22.31 -7.65 6.77
CA LEU A 344 22.38 -6.36 6.08
C LEU A 344 22.46 -6.55 4.57
N ARG A 345 23.26 -7.52 4.10
CA ARG A 345 23.38 -7.82 2.68
C ARG A 345 22.05 -8.27 2.07
N ARG A 346 21.30 -9.14 2.75
CA ARG A 346 19.97 -9.58 2.30
C ARG A 346 18.99 -8.41 2.18
N ILE A 347 19.02 -7.48 3.13
CA ILE A 347 18.18 -6.27 3.09
C ILE A 347 18.63 -5.33 1.96
N LEU A 348 19.94 -5.12 1.79
CA LEU A 348 20.51 -4.31 0.73
C LEU A 348 20.16 -4.85 -0.67
N ASP A 349 20.30 -6.16 -0.88
CA ASP A 349 19.98 -6.80 -2.16
C ASP A 349 18.50 -6.63 -2.51
N ARG A 350 17.60 -6.65 -1.50
CA ARG A 350 16.17 -6.36 -1.69
C ARG A 350 15.92 -4.91 -2.09
N PHE A 351 16.58 -3.94 -1.46
CA PHE A 351 16.47 -2.53 -1.87
C PHE A 351 17.05 -2.28 -3.26
N LYS A 352 18.15 -2.95 -3.63
CA LYS A 352 18.72 -2.89 -4.98
C LYS A 352 17.75 -3.44 -6.02
N TYR A 353 17.11 -4.56 -5.71
CA TYR A 353 16.07 -5.13 -6.55
C TYR A 353 14.93 -4.12 -6.75
N TRP A 354 14.39 -3.52 -5.68
CA TRP A 354 13.34 -2.51 -5.79
C TRP A 354 13.77 -1.22 -6.50
N ALA A 355 15.01 -0.78 -6.31
CA ALA A 355 15.56 0.37 -7.04
C ALA A 355 15.66 0.12 -8.56
N GLY A 356 15.77 -1.14 -8.98
CA GLY A 356 15.64 -1.51 -10.39
C GLY A 356 14.26 -1.21 -10.98
N TYR A 357 13.20 -1.21 -10.16
CA TYR A 357 11.83 -0.91 -10.57
C TYR A 357 11.43 0.55 -10.33
N SER A 358 11.92 1.15 -9.24
CA SER A 358 11.66 2.55 -8.89
C SER A 358 12.87 3.18 -8.22
N ASN A 359 13.79 3.62 -9.08
CA ASN A 359 15.04 4.23 -8.66
C ASN A 359 14.80 5.50 -7.82
N GLU A 360 13.87 6.35 -8.25
CA GLU A 360 13.56 7.62 -7.58
C GLU A 360 13.08 7.43 -6.14
N VAL A 361 12.38 6.33 -5.87
CA VAL A 361 11.89 6.02 -4.53
C VAL A 361 12.97 5.30 -3.73
N PHE A 362 13.63 4.27 -4.29
CA PHE A 362 14.43 3.32 -3.50
C PHE A 362 15.93 3.58 -3.45
N GLN A 363 16.48 4.44 -4.31
CA GLN A 363 17.94 4.62 -4.40
C GLN A 363 18.57 5.21 -3.13
N GLY A 364 17.89 6.16 -2.49
CA GLY A 364 18.35 6.70 -1.21
C GLY A 364 18.46 5.63 -0.11
N TRP A 365 17.58 4.63 -0.16
CA TRP A 365 17.57 3.50 0.77
C TRP A 365 18.71 2.51 0.49
N VAL A 366 19.04 2.30 -0.80
CA VAL A 366 20.23 1.54 -1.21
C VAL A 366 21.49 2.17 -0.64
N PHE A 367 21.66 3.49 -0.78
CA PHE A 367 22.82 4.20 -0.24
C PHE A 367 22.90 4.09 1.28
N PHE A 368 21.79 4.27 2.00
CA PHE A 368 21.77 4.13 3.45
C PHE A 368 22.13 2.71 3.91
N MET A 369 21.56 1.69 3.28
CA MET A 369 21.83 0.29 3.63
C MET A 369 23.26 -0.12 3.27
N GLU A 370 23.80 0.37 2.16
CA GLU A 370 25.21 0.18 1.84
C GLU A 370 26.10 0.90 2.86
N ALA A 371 25.73 2.08 3.33
CA ALA A 371 26.48 2.79 4.38
C ALA A 371 26.58 1.95 5.66
N GLU A 372 25.47 1.35 6.13
CA GLU A 372 25.47 0.46 7.31
C GLU A 372 26.35 -0.77 7.06
N TRP A 373 26.29 -1.40 5.88
CA TRP A 373 27.11 -2.57 5.55
C TRP A 373 28.61 -2.24 5.47
N ARG A 374 28.97 -1.09 4.88
CA ARG A 374 30.35 -0.59 4.81
C ARG A 374 30.89 -0.23 6.19
N TRP A 375 30.05 0.32 7.07
CA TRP A 375 30.41 0.60 8.45
C TRP A 375 30.82 -0.67 9.19
N GLU A 376 29.99 -1.71 9.13
CA GLU A 376 30.29 -3.02 9.71
C GLU A 376 31.52 -3.69 9.08
N SER A 377 31.82 -3.36 7.81
CA SER A 377 33.04 -3.79 7.12
C SER A 377 34.28 -2.94 7.46
N LYS A 378 34.16 -1.98 8.38
CA LYS A 378 35.21 -1.03 8.79
C LYS A 378 35.68 -0.10 7.66
N GLU A 379 34.86 0.09 6.62
CA GLU A 379 35.08 1.04 5.53
C GLU A 379 34.44 2.40 5.85
N PHE A 380 34.90 3.03 6.94
CA PHE A 380 34.22 4.17 7.57
C PHE A 380 34.06 5.41 6.68
N ASP A 381 35.10 5.79 5.93
CA ASP A 381 35.03 6.99 5.07
C ASP A 381 34.04 6.79 3.92
N LYS A 382 33.96 5.58 3.36
CA LYS A 382 32.96 5.23 2.33
C LYS A 382 31.55 5.21 2.91
N SER A 383 31.39 4.67 4.12
CA SER A 383 30.12 4.70 4.83
C SER A 383 29.63 6.15 5.04
N ASP A 384 30.52 7.05 5.45
CA ASP A 384 30.20 8.46 5.66
C ASP A 384 29.76 9.19 4.37
N GLN A 385 30.44 8.91 3.26
CA GLN A 385 30.05 9.38 1.94
C GLN A 385 28.66 8.86 1.54
N LEU A 386 28.40 7.57 1.75
CA LEU A 386 27.12 6.94 1.42
C LEU A 386 25.95 7.48 2.26
N TYR A 387 26.15 7.75 3.55
CA TYR A 387 25.13 8.44 4.36
C TYR A 387 24.81 9.83 3.78
N SER A 388 25.83 10.55 3.31
CA SER A 388 25.64 11.85 2.68
C SER A 388 24.86 11.74 1.36
N SER A 389 25.23 10.80 0.49
CA SER A 389 24.49 10.50 -0.75
C SER A 389 23.05 10.06 -0.49
N ALA A 390 22.82 9.24 0.55
CA ALA A 390 21.47 8.84 0.96
C ALA A 390 20.63 10.06 1.35
N PHE A 391 21.17 10.96 2.18
CA PHE A 391 20.48 12.16 2.63
C PHE A 391 20.11 13.11 1.48
N GLU A 392 20.99 13.25 0.49
CA GLU A 392 20.79 14.08 -0.70
C GLU A 392 19.75 13.49 -1.65
N THR A 393 19.78 12.17 -1.83
CA THR A 393 18.89 11.45 -2.78
C THR A 393 17.47 11.35 -2.26
N ILE A 394 17.28 11.17 -0.95
CA ILE A 394 15.95 11.02 -0.37
C ILE A 394 15.16 12.32 -0.50
N ALA A 395 13.90 12.20 -0.89
CA ALA A 395 13.02 13.34 -1.08
C ALA A 395 12.73 14.07 0.26
N ILE A 396 12.49 15.38 0.20
CA ILE A 396 12.22 16.19 1.40
C ILE A 396 10.94 15.77 2.13
N GLN A 397 9.96 15.24 1.40
CA GLN A 397 8.70 14.72 1.92
C GLN A 397 8.91 13.43 2.76
N GLN A 398 10.08 12.79 2.67
CA GLN A 398 10.49 11.66 3.50
C GLN A 398 11.40 12.15 4.64
N SER A 399 10.99 13.24 5.28
CA SER A 399 11.73 13.96 6.31
C SER A 399 12.14 13.07 7.49
N ALA A 400 11.28 12.14 7.92
CA ALA A 400 11.60 11.16 8.96
C ALA A 400 12.86 10.34 8.61
N MET A 401 12.98 9.95 7.35
CA MET A 401 14.13 9.18 6.87
C MET A 401 15.39 10.04 6.78
N LYS A 402 15.28 11.31 6.36
CA LYS A 402 16.41 12.24 6.41
C LYS A 402 16.95 12.42 7.82
N CYS A 403 16.06 12.56 8.80
CA CYS A 403 16.41 12.59 10.22
C CYS A 403 17.08 11.29 10.67
N LEU A 404 16.54 10.13 10.29
CA LEU A 404 17.12 8.82 10.62
C LEU A 404 18.55 8.67 10.08
N ILE A 405 18.81 9.05 8.83
CA ILE A 405 20.15 9.00 8.22
C ILE A 405 21.15 9.78 9.06
N LYS A 406 20.80 11.03 9.40
CA LYS A 406 21.68 11.91 10.19
C LYS A 406 21.86 11.44 11.63
N LEU A 407 20.80 10.92 12.25
CA LEU A 407 20.88 10.28 13.56
C LEU A 407 21.83 9.08 13.54
N ARG A 408 21.77 8.24 12.50
CA ARG A 408 22.63 7.06 12.36
C ARG A 408 24.08 7.42 12.12
N GLN A 409 24.34 8.32 11.17
CA GLN A 409 25.68 8.84 10.90
C GLN A 409 26.34 9.38 12.19
N LEU A 410 25.60 10.21 12.94
CA LEU A 410 26.06 10.72 14.25
C LEU A 410 26.31 9.59 15.24
N SER A 411 25.33 8.70 15.45
CA SER A 411 25.42 7.61 16.44
C SER A 411 26.66 6.74 16.22
N GLN A 412 26.97 6.43 14.96
CA GLN A 412 28.09 5.59 14.57
C GLN A 412 29.43 6.25 14.89
N TRP A 413 29.61 7.52 14.52
CA TRP A 413 30.84 8.26 14.82
C TRP A 413 31.02 8.53 16.32
N VAL A 414 29.94 8.80 17.05
CA VAL A 414 30.00 8.97 18.51
C VAL A 414 30.42 7.68 19.20
N LYS A 415 29.87 6.53 18.78
CA LYS A 415 30.29 5.22 19.30
C LYS A 415 31.77 4.94 19.05
N LYS A 416 32.30 5.38 17.91
CA LYS A 416 33.68 5.12 17.49
C LYS A 416 34.71 6.07 18.10
N GLU A 417 34.42 7.38 18.09
CA GLU A 417 35.40 8.42 18.41
C GLU A 417 35.09 9.16 19.72
N GLY A 418 33.86 9.07 20.24
CA GLY A 418 33.41 9.89 21.35
C GLY A 418 33.27 11.37 20.95
N LYS A 419 33.75 12.28 21.81
CA LYS A 419 33.67 13.74 21.62
C LYS A 419 34.84 14.23 20.76
N THR A 420 34.56 14.60 19.51
CA THR A 420 35.53 15.17 18.54
C THR A 420 34.90 16.34 17.79
N GLU A 421 35.72 17.13 17.08
CA GLU A 421 35.20 18.20 16.20
C GLU A 421 34.22 17.67 15.15
N ARG A 422 34.48 16.46 14.63
CA ARG A 422 33.59 15.75 13.71
C ARG A 422 32.25 15.43 14.35
N THR A 423 32.24 14.80 15.53
CA THR A 423 30.96 14.42 16.16
C THR A 423 30.16 15.63 16.64
N LEU A 424 30.83 16.72 17.02
CA LEU A 424 30.18 18.01 17.30
C LEU A 424 29.54 18.63 16.05
N SER A 425 30.27 18.65 14.92
CA SER A 425 29.75 19.16 13.66
C SER A 425 28.55 18.32 13.16
N LEU A 426 28.68 16.99 13.20
CA LEU A 426 27.59 16.08 12.86
C LEU A 426 26.37 16.33 13.75
N PHE A 427 26.55 16.50 15.06
CA PHE A 427 25.44 16.79 15.95
C PHE A 427 24.72 18.08 15.56
N GLN A 428 25.44 19.17 15.29
CA GLN A 428 24.83 20.43 14.87
C GLN A 428 24.00 20.25 13.59
N THR A 429 24.52 19.49 12.62
CA THR A 429 23.78 19.22 11.38
C THR A 429 22.55 18.35 11.62
N THR A 430 22.63 17.32 12.46
CA THR A 430 21.52 16.44 12.83
C THR A 430 20.44 17.19 13.60
N LEU A 431 20.84 18.02 14.58
CA LEU A 431 19.93 18.86 15.35
C LEU A 431 19.15 19.79 14.43
N LYS A 432 19.82 20.46 13.49
CA LYS A 432 19.15 21.31 12.50
C LYS A 432 18.10 20.55 11.69
N GLN A 433 18.35 19.27 11.33
CA GLN A 433 17.34 18.48 10.63
C GLN A 433 16.14 18.17 11.53
N TYR A 434 16.37 17.80 12.79
CA TYR A 434 15.31 17.55 13.76
C TYR A 434 14.50 18.82 14.08
N GLU A 435 15.12 20.00 14.06
CA GLU A 435 14.41 21.28 14.23
C GLU A 435 13.58 21.66 12.99
N ILE A 436 13.99 21.23 11.79
CA ILE A 436 13.22 21.45 10.54
C ILE A 436 12.06 20.46 10.42
N PHE A 437 12.28 19.20 10.80
CA PHE A 437 11.41 18.07 10.43
C PHE A 437 10.76 17.34 11.61
N GLY A 438 11.33 17.41 12.80
CA GLY A 438 10.82 16.77 14.01
C GLY A 438 9.98 17.73 14.85
N ASP A 439 9.27 17.18 15.82
CA ASP A 439 8.58 17.98 16.84
C ASP A 439 9.52 18.34 17.99
N ALA A 440 8.99 19.13 18.94
CA ALA A 440 9.74 19.57 20.11
C ALA A 440 10.23 18.38 20.96
N GLU A 441 9.42 17.33 21.09
CA GLU A 441 9.77 16.14 21.85
C GLU A 441 10.93 15.36 21.21
N ALA A 442 10.91 15.18 19.89
CA ALA A 442 12.01 14.53 19.16
C ALA A 442 13.31 15.32 19.27
N THR A 443 13.23 16.65 19.23
CA THR A 443 14.39 17.54 19.40
C THR A 443 14.99 17.43 20.80
N ILE A 444 14.15 17.39 21.84
CA ILE A 444 14.58 17.21 23.24
C ILE A 444 15.22 15.84 23.41
N ALA A 445 14.58 14.78 22.93
CA ALA A 445 15.09 13.42 23.00
C ALA A 445 16.46 13.26 22.33
N LEU A 446 16.70 13.94 21.19
CA LEU A 446 17.99 13.97 20.53
C LEU A 446 19.07 14.62 21.40
N LYS A 447 18.78 15.79 21.99
CA LYS A 447 19.72 16.52 22.87
C LYS A 447 20.08 15.69 24.11
N ASP A 448 19.08 15.06 24.73
CA ASP A 448 19.29 14.24 25.92
C ASP A 448 20.13 12.99 25.62
N ARG A 449 19.88 12.30 24.49
CA ARG A 449 20.66 11.11 24.08
C ARG A 449 22.14 11.41 23.92
N PHE A 450 22.48 12.58 23.41
CA PHE A 450 23.86 12.98 23.12
C PHE A 450 24.42 13.98 24.12
N LYS A 451 23.81 14.10 25.31
CA LYS A 451 24.17 15.09 26.33
C LYS A 451 25.67 15.10 26.67
N THR A 452 26.27 13.91 26.73
CA THR A 452 27.70 13.68 27.00
C THR A 452 28.66 14.22 25.94
N ILE A 453 28.15 14.66 24.79
CA ILE A 453 28.93 15.34 23.76
C ILE A 453 29.01 16.85 24.07
N PHE A 454 28.05 17.42 24.80
CA PHE A 454 27.99 18.85 25.15
C PHE A 454 28.66 19.15 26.48
N ASP A 455 28.36 18.33 27.50
CA ASP A 455 29.05 18.34 28.79
C ASP A 455 30.54 17.96 28.59
#